data_AF-A0A3M1G1H6-F1
#
_entry.id   AF-A0A3M1G1H6-F1
#
_cell.length_a   1.000
_cell.length_b   1.000
_cell.length_c   1.000
_cell.angle_alpha   90.00
_cell.angle_beta   90.00
_cell.angle_gamma   90.00
#
_symmetry.space_group_name_H-M   'P 1'
#
loop_
_entity.id
_entity.type
_entity.pdbx_description
1 polymer ?
#
loop_
_entity_poly.entity_id
_entity_poly.type
_entity_poly.pdbx_seq_one_letter_code
_entity_poly.pdbx_strand_id
1 'polypeptide(L)'
;MKRLYIGSMAPNSGKQVITLGLGLCLRDRGIRVGYIKPVGKDPLYLDGKLLDADAVTFHKAVGLSEPVEKTSPLVYTIELLRKAITGRLKGAGQKVIKDITSIKADVVLIAGTTDIFEGSIFGINGLRISAMEKTKTILVERYRPEETIDDILAGKELLGRTLAGVVINRAGPDSVKEIKSEVVPYLEKRKVRVFGVVPEDRKLSAVTVKALAEALGAKVVCAEEHLDSLVENFSIGAMDVNNALKFFRRTPNKAVITGAHRADIQ
;
A
#
# COMPACT_ATOMS: atom_id res chain seq x y z
N MET A 1 -8.93 23.60 -4.01
CA MET A 1 -8.28 22.29 -4.23
C MET A 1 -7.11 22.11 -3.28
N LYS A 2 -7.18 21.08 -2.43
CA LYS A 2 -6.09 20.64 -1.54
C LYS A 2 -5.49 19.34 -2.09
N ARG A 3 -4.19 19.12 -1.93
CA ARG A 3 -3.52 17.88 -2.34
C ARG A 3 -2.97 17.17 -1.12
N LEU A 4 -3.20 15.86 -1.04
CA LEU A 4 -2.75 15.04 0.06
C LEU A 4 -1.92 13.89 -0.50
N TYR A 5 -0.60 13.97 -0.30
CA TYR A 5 0.31 12.88 -0.62
C TYR A 5 0.32 11.87 0.52
N ILE A 6 0.03 10.61 0.22
CA ILE A 6 0.06 9.51 1.18
C ILE A 6 1.34 8.70 0.93
N GLY A 7 2.36 8.95 1.75
CA GLY A 7 3.69 8.38 1.63
C GLY A 7 4.05 7.45 2.79
N SER A 8 5.25 6.89 2.75
CA SER A 8 5.86 6.16 3.86
C SER A 8 7.38 6.16 3.71
N MET A 9 8.08 5.85 4.78
CA MET A 9 9.52 5.66 4.80
C MET A 9 9.91 4.24 4.42
N ALA A 10 9.01 3.27 4.67
CA ALA A 10 9.25 1.85 4.40
C ALA A 10 8.18 1.21 3.49
N PRO A 11 8.52 0.10 2.79
CA PRO A 11 7.56 -0.73 2.05
C PRO A 11 6.43 -1.27 2.95
N ASN A 12 5.32 -1.67 2.32
CA ASN A 12 4.28 -2.50 2.94
C ASN A 12 3.62 -1.92 4.21
N SER A 13 3.62 -0.59 4.34
CA SER A 13 3.00 0.11 5.47
C SER A 13 1.47 0.23 5.42
N GLY A 14 0.85 -0.21 4.32
CA GLY A 14 -0.61 -0.16 4.15
C GLY A 14 -1.14 1.17 3.59
N LYS A 15 -0.29 1.99 2.97
CA LYS A 15 -0.66 3.26 2.31
C LYS A 15 -1.89 3.14 1.40
N GLN A 16 -1.98 2.08 0.61
CA GLN A 16 -3.06 1.93 -0.37
C GLN A 16 -4.42 1.76 0.31
N VAL A 17 -4.48 0.90 1.35
CA VAL A 17 -5.70 0.70 2.15
C VAL A 17 -6.10 1.99 2.87
N ILE A 18 -5.13 2.70 3.48
CA ILE A 18 -5.39 4.00 4.12
C ILE A 18 -5.88 5.04 3.10
N THR A 19 -5.27 5.09 1.91
CA THR A 19 -5.68 6.00 0.83
C THR A 19 -7.10 5.69 0.38
N LEU A 20 -7.43 4.42 0.17
CA LEU A 20 -8.78 3.97 -0.18
C LEU A 20 -9.80 4.35 0.90
N GLY A 21 -9.51 4.04 2.16
CA GLY A 21 -10.38 4.39 3.29
C GLY A 21 -10.61 5.90 3.40
N LEU A 22 -9.57 6.71 3.19
CA LEU A 22 -9.70 8.17 3.12
C LEU A 22 -10.58 8.61 1.95
N GLY A 23 -10.39 8.02 0.76
CA GLY A 23 -11.20 8.30 -0.43
C GLY A 23 -12.69 8.03 -0.19
N LEU A 24 -13.03 6.87 0.36
CA LEU A 24 -14.39 6.49 0.72
C LEU A 24 -14.99 7.45 1.76
N CYS A 25 -14.27 7.71 2.86
CA CYS A 25 -14.72 8.62 3.91
C CYS A 25 -14.95 10.06 3.41
N LEU A 26 -14.13 10.56 2.48
CA LEU A 26 -14.30 11.89 1.89
C LEU A 26 -15.53 11.93 0.97
N ARG A 27 -15.70 10.90 0.13
CA ARG A 27 -16.86 10.77 -0.75
C ARG A 27 -18.16 10.71 0.03
N ASP A 28 -18.22 9.92 1.10
CA ASP A 28 -19.41 9.77 1.95
C ASP A 28 -19.79 11.09 2.66
N ARG A 29 -18.84 12.04 2.75
CA ARG A 29 -19.06 13.41 3.24
C ARG A 29 -19.41 14.42 2.13
N GLY A 30 -19.67 13.94 0.90
CA GLY A 30 -19.98 14.79 -0.25
C GLY A 30 -18.79 15.59 -0.80
N ILE A 31 -17.55 15.25 -0.41
CA ILE A 31 -16.35 15.92 -0.92
C ILE A 31 -15.96 15.28 -2.25
N ARG A 32 -15.74 16.08 -3.31
CA ARG A 32 -15.27 15.53 -4.59
C ARG A 32 -13.81 15.14 -4.46
N VAL A 33 -13.53 13.85 -4.61
CA VAL A 33 -12.20 13.25 -4.50
C VAL A 33 -11.62 13.03 -5.90
N GLY A 34 -10.43 13.54 -6.12
CA GLY A 34 -9.57 13.13 -7.23
C GLY A 34 -8.51 12.16 -6.73
N TYR A 35 -8.00 11.32 -7.61
CA TYR A 35 -6.97 10.33 -7.28
C TYR A 35 -5.88 10.31 -8.36
N ILE A 36 -4.65 10.09 -7.91
CA ILE A 36 -3.55 9.74 -8.81
C ILE A 36 -2.53 8.89 -8.06
N LYS A 37 -2.04 7.84 -8.71
CA LYS A 37 -0.87 7.06 -8.32
C LYS A 37 0.25 7.38 -9.32
N PRO A 38 1.13 8.36 -9.01
CA PRO A 38 2.12 8.88 -9.95
C PRO A 38 3.03 7.82 -10.56
N VAL A 39 3.40 6.83 -9.75
CA VAL A 39 4.19 5.67 -10.14
C VAL A 39 3.53 4.42 -9.57
N GLY A 40 2.89 3.65 -10.44
CA GLY A 40 2.36 2.33 -10.15
C GLY A 40 3.44 1.26 -10.06
N LYS A 41 3.25 0.23 -9.24
CA LYS A 41 4.20 -0.88 -9.04
C LYS A 41 3.58 -2.25 -9.27
N ASP A 42 2.28 -2.31 -9.48
CA ASP A 42 1.55 -3.56 -9.68
C ASP A 42 0.95 -3.59 -11.10
N PRO A 43 1.76 -3.96 -12.11
CA PRO A 43 1.34 -3.89 -13.51
C PRO A 43 0.22 -4.90 -13.80
N LEU A 44 -0.89 -4.39 -14.30
CA LEU A 44 -2.07 -5.15 -14.70
C LEU A 44 -2.41 -4.87 -16.16
N TYR A 45 -2.57 -5.92 -16.97
CA TYR A 45 -3.13 -5.77 -18.32
C TYR A 45 -4.65 -5.93 -18.27
N LEU A 46 -5.37 -4.88 -18.66
CA LEU A 46 -6.83 -4.87 -18.73
C LEU A 46 -7.24 -4.19 -20.05
N ASP A 47 -8.11 -4.84 -20.82
CA ASP A 47 -8.60 -4.35 -22.13
C ASP A 47 -7.46 -3.88 -23.07
N GLY A 48 -6.36 -4.62 -23.10
CA GLY A 48 -5.20 -4.32 -23.94
C GLY A 48 -4.31 -3.17 -23.44
N LYS A 49 -4.55 -2.65 -22.23
CA LYS A 49 -3.81 -1.52 -21.65
C LYS A 49 -3.04 -1.94 -20.41
N LEU A 50 -1.83 -1.41 -20.28
CA LEU A 50 -1.00 -1.56 -19.08
C LEU A 50 -1.43 -0.52 -18.04
N LEU A 51 -1.99 -0.98 -16.93
CA LEU A 51 -2.48 -0.20 -15.80
C LEU A 51 -1.75 -0.59 -14.51
N ASP A 52 -2.03 0.12 -13.42
CA ASP A 52 -1.66 -0.29 -12.07
C ASP A 52 -2.89 -0.85 -11.33
N ALA A 53 -2.74 -2.01 -10.70
CA ALA A 53 -3.83 -2.73 -10.03
C ALA A 53 -4.42 -1.95 -8.84
N ASP A 54 -3.61 -1.22 -8.07
CA ASP A 54 -4.12 -0.38 -6.97
C ASP A 54 -4.95 0.78 -7.50
N ALA A 55 -4.52 1.39 -8.62
CA ALA A 55 -5.26 2.48 -9.25
C ALA A 55 -6.63 1.97 -9.77
N VAL A 56 -6.66 0.80 -10.41
CA VAL A 56 -7.92 0.16 -10.84
C VAL A 56 -8.83 -0.12 -9.64
N THR A 57 -8.27 -0.67 -8.56
CA THR A 57 -9.02 -0.98 -7.34
C THR A 57 -9.61 0.26 -6.69
N PHE A 58 -8.82 1.34 -6.59
CA PHE A 58 -9.28 2.61 -6.05
C PHE A 58 -10.45 3.19 -6.87
N HIS A 59 -10.31 3.22 -8.20
CA HIS A 59 -11.36 3.70 -9.11
C HIS A 59 -12.67 2.95 -8.92
N LYS A 60 -12.63 1.61 -8.91
CA LYS A 60 -13.80 0.77 -8.71
C LYS A 60 -14.48 1.01 -7.37
N ALA A 61 -13.69 1.09 -6.29
CA ALA A 61 -14.25 1.22 -4.94
C ALA A 61 -14.80 2.63 -4.65
N VAL A 62 -14.10 3.68 -5.11
CA VAL A 62 -14.51 5.07 -4.91
C VAL A 62 -15.53 5.53 -5.96
N GLY A 63 -15.64 4.84 -7.10
CA GLY A 63 -16.57 5.17 -8.17
C GLY A 63 -16.09 6.35 -9.01
N LEU A 64 -14.78 6.40 -9.33
CA LEU A 64 -14.22 7.42 -10.20
C LEU A 64 -14.56 7.13 -11.67
N SER A 65 -14.88 8.19 -12.41
CA SER A 65 -15.31 8.10 -13.82
C SER A 65 -14.18 8.36 -14.82
N GLU A 66 -13.09 8.95 -14.37
CA GLU A 66 -11.94 9.25 -15.21
C GLU A 66 -11.23 7.96 -15.64
N PRO A 67 -10.65 7.91 -16.85
CA PRO A 67 -9.82 6.77 -17.25
C PRO A 67 -8.65 6.55 -16.28
N VAL A 68 -8.45 5.30 -15.84
CA VAL A 68 -7.39 4.91 -14.88
C VAL A 68 -6.01 5.35 -15.35
N GLU A 69 -5.74 5.30 -16.65
CA GLU A 69 -4.50 5.72 -17.33
C GLU A 69 -4.12 7.17 -17.03
N LYS A 70 -5.12 8.05 -16.87
CA LYS A 70 -4.89 9.46 -16.52
C LYS A 70 -4.49 9.64 -15.06
N THR A 71 -4.80 8.65 -14.23
CA THR A 71 -4.55 8.65 -12.79
C THR A 71 -3.41 7.70 -12.40
N SER A 72 -2.80 6.98 -13.35
CA SER A 72 -1.60 6.16 -13.13
C SER A 72 -0.65 6.29 -14.33
N PRO A 73 -0.05 7.48 -14.54
CA PRO A 73 0.66 7.82 -15.76
C PRO A 73 1.97 7.05 -16.00
N LEU A 74 2.57 6.50 -14.94
CA LEU A 74 3.75 5.64 -15.01
C LEU A 74 3.45 4.32 -14.30
N VAL A 75 3.62 3.20 -14.99
CA VAL A 75 3.52 1.86 -14.41
C VAL A 75 4.89 1.22 -14.48
N TYR A 76 5.46 0.86 -13.32
CA TYR A 76 6.82 0.36 -13.22
C TYR A 76 6.93 -1.00 -13.90
N THR A 77 7.69 -1.04 -14.99
CA THR A 77 8.08 -2.27 -15.69
C THR A 77 9.57 -2.23 -16.01
N ILE A 78 10.16 -3.39 -16.33
CA ILE A 78 11.54 -3.46 -16.79
C ILE A 78 11.76 -2.62 -18.05
N GLU A 79 10.75 -2.54 -18.92
CA GLU A 79 10.81 -1.69 -20.12
C GLU A 79 10.84 -0.19 -19.75
N LEU A 80 9.96 0.24 -18.83
CA LEU A 80 9.95 1.64 -18.36
C LEU A 80 11.27 2.00 -17.68
N LEU A 81 11.82 1.10 -16.86
CA LEU A 81 13.13 1.25 -16.24
C LEU A 81 14.24 1.42 -17.29
N ARG A 82 14.29 0.55 -18.30
CA ARG A 82 15.26 0.66 -19.41
C ARG A 82 15.13 1.99 -20.16
N LYS A 83 13.89 2.43 -20.43
CA LYS A 83 13.63 3.75 -21.05
C LYS A 83 14.13 4.89 -20.17
N ALA A 84 14.02 4.79 -18.84
CA ALA A 84 14.54 5.77 -17.90
C ALA A 84 16.07 5.85 -17.94
N ILE A 85 16.75 4.70 -17.81
CA ILE A 85 18.23 4.60 -17.76
C ILE A 85 18.85 5.10 -19.07
N THR A 86 18.20 4.84 -20.21
CA THR A 86 18.66 5.29 -21.54
C THR A 86 18.30 6.74 -21.85
N GLY A 87 17.71 7.49 -20.89
CA GLY A 87 17.35 8.89 -21.06
C GLY A 87 16.14 9.14 -21.97
N ARG A 88 15.39 8.09 -22.34
CA ARG A 88 14.20 8.16 -23.20
C ARG A 88 12.92 8.60 -22.45
N LEU A 89 12.98 8.77 -21.12
CA LEU A 89 11.90 9.32 -20.29
C LEU A 89 12.20 10.74 -19.76
N LYS A 90 13.04 11.52 -20.45
CA LYS A 90 13.27 12.93 -20.10
C LYS A 90 11.93 13.68 -20.05
N GLY A 91 11.69 14.41 -18.97
CA GLY A 91 10.47 15.17 -18.76
C GLY A 91 9.27 14.38 -18.19
N ALA A 92 9.40 13.06 -17.98
CA ALA A 92 8.31 12.25 -17.44
C ALA A 92 7.80 12.78 -16.09
N GLY A 93 8.71 13.08 -15.16
CA GLY A 93 8.32 13.65 -13.87
C GLY A 93 7.59 15.00 -13.98
N GLN A 94 8.01 15.90 -14.88
CA GLN A 94 7.30 17.15 -15.12
C GLN A 94 5.90 16.92 -15.70
N LYS A 95 5.74 15.95 -16.59
CA LYS A 95 4.43 15.54 -17.10
C LYS A 95 3.54 15.06 -15.96
N VAL A 96 4.04 14.18 -15.10
CA VAL A 96 3.30 13.67 -13.93
C VAL A 96 2.86 14.80 -13.00
N ILE A 97 3.72 15.79 -12.75
CA ILE A 97 3.33 16.98 -11.97
C ILE A 97 2.17 17.74 -12.64
N LYS A 98 2.20 17.90 -13.97
CA LYS A 98 1.09 18.51 -14.72
C LYS A 98 -0.19 17.68 -14.64
N ASP A 99 -0.07 16.35 -14.69
CA ASP A 99 -1.22 15.45 -14.54
C ASP A 99 -1.85 15.63 -13.15
N ILE A 100 -1.05 15.66 -12.07
CA ILE A 100 -1.51 15.96 -10.69
C ILE A 100 -2.22 17.32 -10.61
N THR A 101 -1.68 18.37 -11.24
CA THR A 101 -2.26 19.71 -11.14
C THR A 101 -3.51 19.89 -11.99
N SER A 102 -3.71 19.06 -13.02
CA SER A 102 -4.85 19.12 -13.93
C SER A 102 -6.14 18.50 -13.37
N ILE A 103 -6.04 17.64 -12.34
CA ILE A 103 -7.19 16.97 -11.72
C ILE A 103 -8.09 18.01 -11.06
N LYS A 104 -9.39 18.00 -11.39
CA LYS A 104 -10.37 18.95 -10.85
C LYS A 104 -11.18 18.29 -9.73
N ALA A 105 -10.74 18.50 -8.50
CA ALA A 105 -11.41 17.99 -7.30
C ALA A 105 -11.28 18.94 -6.12
N ASP A 106 -12.04 18.70 -5.05
CA ASP A 106 -11.92 19.48 -3.82
C ASP A 106 -10.66 19.02 -3.05
N VAL A 107 -10.45 17.71 -3.01
CA VAL A 107 -9.25 17.03 -2.47
C VAL A 107 -8.70 16.07 -3.52
N VAL A 108 -7.40 16.15 -3.81
CA VAL A 108 -6.69 15.16 -4.63
C VAL A 108 -5.84 14.28 -3.73
N LEU A 109 -6.12 12.97 -3.71
CA LEU A 109 -5.31 11.97 -3.05
C LEU A 109 -4.20 11.52 -4.02
N ILE A 110 -2.95 11.68 -3.59
CA ILE A 110 -1.78 11.27 -4.36
C ILE A 110 -1.19 10.05 -3.65
N ALA A 111 -1.43 8.86 -4.19
CA ALA A 111 -0.96 7.61 -3.63
C ALA A 111 0.55 7.45 -3.89
N GLY A 112 1.33 7.31 -2.82
CA GLY A 112 2.74 6.94 -2.90
C GLY A 112 2.93 5.49 -3.35
N THR A 113 4.17 5.15 -3.65
CA THR A 113 4.56 3.83 -4.15
C THR A 113 5.11 2.97 -3.00
N THR A 114 6.38 2.55 -3.02
CA THR A 114 7.00 1.78 -1.94
C THR A 114 7.33 2.66 -0.75
N ASP A 115 8.00 3.78 -1.00
CA ASP A 115 8.42 4.79 -0.03
C ASP A 115 8.38 6.20 -0.69
N ILE A 116 8.84 7.23 0.01
CA ILE A 116 8.89 8.61 -0.50
C ILE A 116 10.02 8.87 -1.53
N PHE A 117 10.94 7.94 -1.74
CA PHE A 117 12.07 8.07 -2.65
C PHE A 117 11.81 7.38 -3.99
N GLU A 118 10.98 6.35 -4.02
CA GLU A 118 10.68 5.61 -5.23
C GLU A 118 10.09 6.51 -6.34
N GLY A 119 10.48 6.20 -7.58
CA GLY A 119 10.17 7.00 -8.76
C GLY A 119 11.27 8.01 -9.13
N SER A 120 12.27 8.23 -8.27
CA SER A 120 13.36 9.18 -8.53
C SER A 120 14.02 9.02 -9.90
N ILE A 121 14.15 7.77 -10.38
CA ILE A 121 14.67 7.44 -11.71
C ILE A 121 13.81 8.00 -12.87
N PHE A 122 12.52 8.22 -12.65
CA PHE A 122 11.59 8.86 -13.59
C PHE A 122 11.50 10.38 -13.39
N GLY A 123 12.29 10.93 -12.48
CA GLY A 123 12.27 12.36 -12.15
C GLY A 123 11.08 12.80 -11.29
N ILE A 124 10.40 11.88 -10.61
CA ILE A 124 9.29 12.18 -9.69
C ILE A 124 9.33 11.27 -8.48
N ASN A 125 9.20 11.80 -7.27
CA ASN A 125 9.14 11.01 -6.03
C ASN A 125 8.29 11.74 -4.99
N GLY A 126 8.08 11.11 -3.84
CA GLY A 126 7.31 11.68 -2.74
C GLY A 126 7.81 13.04 -2.27
N LEU A 127 9.12 13.26 -2.21
CA LEU A 127 9.71 14.56 -1.84
C LEU A 127 9.34 15.67 -2.83
N ARG A 128 9.48 15.40 -4.15
CA ARG A 128 9.12 16.36 -5.21
C ARG A 128 7.63 16.66 -5.24
N ILE A 129 6.79 15.64 -5.04
CA ILE A 129 5.33 15.79 -4.96
C ILE A 129 4.94 16.61 -3.73
N SER A 130 5.55 16.33 -2.59
CA SER A 130 5.26 17.02 -1.32
C SER A 130 5.60 18.51 -1.38
N ALA A 131 6.63 18.87 -2.15
CA ALA A 131 7.05 20.26 -2.35
C ALA A 131 6.12 21.10 -3.24
N MET A 132 5.12 20.48 -3.90
CA MET A 132 4.14 21.21 -4.70
C MET A 132 3.29 22.14 -3.84
N GLU A 133 2.87 23.27 -4.41
CA GLU A 133 1.98 24.21 -3.71
C GLU A 133 0.66 23.53 -3.30
N LYS A 134 0.17 23.86 -2.09
CA LYS A 134 -1.07 23.30 -1.51
C LYS A 134 -1.04 21.76 -1.33
N THR A 135 0.15 21.16 -1.32
CA THR A 135 0.34 19.75 -0.98
C THR A 135 0.72 19.59 0.49
N LYS A 136 0.10 18.61 1.12
CA LYS A 136 0.43 18.14 2.46
C LYS A 136 0.68 16.64 2.42
N THR A 137 1.53 16.16 3.31
CA THR A 137 1.96 14.76 3.33
C THR A 137 1.50 14.09 4.61
N ILE A 138 0.89 12.91 4.47
CA ILE A 138 0.67 11.99 5.58
C ILE A 138 1.62 10.81 5.35
N LEU A 139 2.45 10.52 6.34
CA LEU A 139 3.21 9.27 6.37
C LEU A 139 2.37 8.18 7.01
N VAL A 140 2.28 7.03 6.35
CA VAL A 140 1.67 5.82 6.91
C VAL A 140 2.80 4.85 7.18
N GLU A 141 3.04 4.53 8.44
CA GLU A 141 4.13 3.63 8.84
C GLU A 141 3.58 2.37 9.49
N ARG A 142 4.12 1.20 9.10
CA ARG A 142 3.84 -0.04 9.81
C ARG A 142 4.58 0.01 11.14
N TYR A 143 3.88 -0.20 12.25
CA TYR A 143 4.52 -0.22 13.55
C TYR A 143 5.46 -1.41 13.72
N ARG A 144 6.72 -1.10 13.99
CA ARG A 144 7.79 -1.99 14.39
C ARG A 144 8.58 -1.23 15.47
N PRO A 145 8.61 -1.72 16.71
CA PRO A 145 9.22 -0.99 17.82
C PRO A 145 10.64 -0.49 17.56
N GLU A 146 11.43 -1.26 16.81
CA GLU A 146 12.85 -0.98 16.54
C GLU A 146 13.11 0.05 15.43
N GLU A 147 12.15 0.31 14.55
CA GLU A 147 12.39 1.07 13.30
C GLU A 147 11.49 2.31 13.18
N THR A 148 10.22 2.18 13.60
CA THR A 148 9.17 3.14 13.19
C THR A 148 9.37 4.55 13.73
N ILE A 149 9.93 4.70 14.94
CA ILE A 149 10.13 6.03 15.53
C ILE A 149 11.20 6.79 14.73
N ASP A 150 12.32 6.15 14.43
CA ASP A 150 13.41 6.75 13.66
C ASP A 150 12.97 7.09 12.23
N ASP A 151 12.24 6.18 11.58
CA ASP A 151 11.64 6.43 10.26
C ASP A 151 10.75 7.69 10.28
N ILE A 152 9.85 7.81 11.26
CA ILE A 152 8.95 8.97 11.37
C ILE A 152 9.75 10.26 11.58
N LEU A 153 10.79 10.24 12.41
CA LEU A 153 11.64 11.41 12.67
C LEU A 153 12.47 11.79 11.43
N ALA A 154 13.06 10.83 10.73
CA ALA A 154 13.75 11.06 9.47
C ALA A 154 12.80 11.63 8.40
N GLY A 155 11.61 11.06 8.27
CA GLY A 155 10.56 11.56 7.37
C GLY A 155 10.15 13.01 7.69
N LYS A 156 10.07 13.36 8.98
CA LYS A 156 9.82 14.75 9.42
C LYS A 156 10.94 15.69 8.99
N GLU A 157 12.20 15.29 9.13
CA GLU A 157 13.34 16.11 8.70
C GLU A 157 13.31 16.35 7.18
N LEU A 158 13.06 15.29 6.40
CA LEU A 158 13.02 15.35 4.94
C LEU A 158 11.84 16.15 4.38
N LEU A 159 10.65 16.02 4.99
CA LEU A 159 9.42 16.67 4.51
C LEU A 159 9.21 18.07 5.11
N GLY A 160 9.80 18.34 6.27
CA GLY A 160 9.70 19.62 6.97
C GLY A 160 8.25 20.10 7.11
N ARG A 161 7.97 21.30 6.60
CA ARG A 161 6.63 21.95 6.70
C ARG A 161 5.55 21.29 5.83
N THR A 162 5.92 20.39 4.93
CA THR A 162 4.95 19.68 4.07
C THR A 162 4.32 18.49 4.80
N LEU A 163 4.99 17.95 5.82
CA LEU A 163 4.42 16.91 6.69
C LEU A 163 3.23 17.47 7.48
N ALA A 164 2.04 16.87 7.28
CA ALA A 164 0.85 17.14 8.07
C ALA A 164 0.78 16.30 9.35
N GLY A 165 1.41 15.13 9.33
CA GLY A 165 1.41 14.17 10.43
C GLY A 165 1.55 12.74 9.93
N VAL A 166 1.33 11.79 10.82
CA VAL A 166 1.55 10.37 10.57
C VAL A 166 0.34 9.53 10.99
N VAL A 167 0.19 8.37 10.36
CA VAL A 167 -0.68 7.28 10.76
C VAL A 167 0.21 6.10 11.10
N ILE A 168 0.13 5.62 12.33
CA ILE A 168 0.77 4.37 12.73
C ILE A 168 -0.20 3.25 12.38
N ASN A 169 0.20 2.36 11.48
CA ASN A 169 -0.66 1.31 10.91
C ASN A 169 -0.13 -0.08 11.28
N ARG A 170 -1.01 -1.08 11.18
CA ARG A 170 -0.71 -2.49 11.49
C ARG A 170 -0.03 -2.66 12.85
N ALA A 171 -0.50 -1.91 13.84
CA ALA A 171 -0.07 -2.10 15.21
C ALA A 171 -0.58 -3.44 15.73
N GLY A 172 0.29 -4.24 16.36
CA GLY A 172 -0.16 -5.46 17.04
C GLY A 172 -1.29 -5.12 18.01
N PRO A 173 -2.41 -5.87 18.04
CA PRO A 173 -3.58 -5.52 18.85
C PRO A 173 -3.24 -5.24 20.32
N ASP A 174 -2.32 -6.01 20.90
CA ASP A 174 -1.87 -5.86 22.28
C ASP A 174 -0.97 -4.63 22.49
N SER A 175 -0.26 -4.18 21.45
CA SER A 175 0.63 -3.01 21.48
C SER A 175 -0.10 -1.69 21.30
N VAL A 176 -1.36 -1.68 20.83
CA VAL A 176 -2.08 -0.42 20.53
C VAL A 176 -2.16 0.51 21.76
N LYS A 177 -2.40 -0.06 22.94
CA LYS A 177 -2.51 0.72 24.18
C LYS A 177 -1.17 1.39 24.51
N GLU A 178 -0.08 0.63 24.47
CA GLU A 178 1.29 1.09 24.71
C GLU A 178 1.71 2.19 23.73
N ILE A 179 1.47 1.97 22.43
CA ILE A 179 1.76 2.96 21.38
C ILE A 179 1.04 4.28 21.67
N LYS A 180 -0.23 4.22 22.06
CA LYS A 180 -1.02 5.42 22.40
C LYS A 180 -0.52 6.11 23.66
N SER A 181 -0.04 5.40 24.67
CA SER A 181 0.42 6.00 25.92
C SER A 181 1.86 6.51 25.88
N GLU A 182 2.72 5.93 25.05
CA GLU A 182 4.16 6.20 25.08
C GLU A 182 4.66 6.82 23.78
N VAL A 183 4.41 6.16 22.65
CA VAL A 183 4.93 6.57 21.32
C VAL A 183 4.24 7.84 20.82
N VAL A 184 2.90 7.91 20.90
CA VAL A 184 2.15 9.07 20.43
C VAL A 184 2.58 10.35 21.16
N PRO A 185 2.60 10.41 22.51
CA PRO A 185 3.06 11.61 23.22
C PRO A 185 4.53 11.96 22.92
N TYR A 186 5.39 10.97 22.72
CA TYR A 186 6.80 11.19 22.35
C TYR A 186 6.93 11.92 21.00
N LEU A 187 6.14 11.50 19.99
CA LEU A 187 6.12 12.10 18.66
C LEU A 187 5.49 13.50 18.67
N GLU A 188 4.38 13.67 19.39
CA GLU A 188 3.67 14.96 19.48
C GLU A 188 4.51 16.03 20.19
N LYS A 189 5.25 15.67 21.26
CA LYS A 189 6.25 16.56 21.89
C LYS A 189 7.31 17.04 20.90
N ARG A 190 7.61 16.24 19.87
CA ARG A 190 8.51 16.59 18.76
C ARG A 190 7.79 17.22 17.58
N LYS A 191 6.58 17.74 17.77
CA LYS A 191 5.78 18.42 16.73
C LYS A 191 5.44 17.51 15.54
N VAL A 192 5.36 16.20 15.75
CA VAL A 192 4.83 15.26 14.77
C VAL A 192 3.42 14.90 15.21
N ARG A 193 2.42 15.37 14.46
CA ARG A 193 1.02 15.02 14.73
C ARG A 193 0.76 13.55 14.39
N VAL A 194 0.12 12.82 15.29
CA VAL A 194 -0.36 11.46 15.00
C VAL A 194 -1.87 11.50 14.75
N PHE A 195 -2.31 11.11 13.57
CA PHE A 195 -3.73 11.08 13.20
C PHE A 195 -4.46 9.84 13.72
N GLY A 196 -3.74 8.76 13.96
CA GLY A 196 -4.30 7.53 14.47
C GLY A 196 -3.29 6.39 14.61
N VAL A 197 -3.68 5.41 15.41
CA VAL A 197 -3.01 4.11 15.56
C VAL A 197 -4.02 3.07 15.12
N VAL A 198 -3.75 2.41 13.99
CA VAL A 198 -4.63 1.42 13.37
C VAL A 198 -4.11 0.03 13.69
N PRO A 199 -4.90 -0.83 14.36
CA PRO A 199 -4.50 -2.20 14.67
C PRO A 199 -4.34 -3.03 13.39
N GLU A 200 -3.49 -4.05 13.45
CA GLU A 200 -3.42 -5.06 12.41
C GLU A 200 -4.70 -5.90 12.38
N ASP A 201 -5.30 -5.99 11.20
CA ASP A 201 -6.44 -6.85 10.93
C ASP A 201 -5.99 -8.00 10.02
N ARG A 202 -6.23 -9.24 10.47
CA ARG A 202 -5.83 -10.44 9.74
C ARG A 202 -6.60 -10.62 8.43
N LYS A 203 -7.87 -10.22 8.38
CA LYS A 203 -8.68 -10.31 7.16
C LYS A 203 -8.19 -9.34 6.11
N LEU A 204 -7.81 -8.12 6.51
CA LEU A 204 -7.20 -7.15 5.59
C LEU A 204 -5.81 -7.56 5.11
N SER A 205 -5.16 -8.48 5.82
CA SER A 205 -3.86 -9.05 5.44
C SER A 205 -3.97 -10.39 4.71
N ALA A 206 -5.19 -10.92 4.54
CA ALA A 206 -5.42 -12.21 3.94
C ALA A 206 -5.29 -12.14 2.41
N VAL A 207 -4.84 -13.24 1.82
CA VAL A 207 -4.78 -13.41 0.36
C VAL A 207 -5.77 -14.47 -0.07
N THR A 208 -6.35 -14.35 -1.26
CA THR A 208 -7.19 -15.43 -1.79
C THR A 208 -6.31 -16.61 -2.20
N VAL A 209 -6.88 -17.82 -2.17
CA VAL A 209 -6.21 -19.02 -2.72
C VAL A 209 -5.83 -18.79 -4.18
N LYS A 210 -6.69 -18.10 -4.95
CA LYS A 210 -6.42 -17.69 -6.33
C LYS A 210 -5.15 -16.85 -6.46
N ALA A 211 -5.05 -15.77 -5.69
CA ALA A 211 -3.90 -14.88 -5.74
C ALA A 211 -2.61 -15.62 -5.35
N LEU A 212 -2.69 -16.53 -4.38
CA LEU A 212 -1.56 -17.37 -3.99
C LEU A 212 -1.15 -18.33 -5.12
N ALA A 213 -2.10 -19.00 -5.77
CA ALA A 213 -1.83 -19.91 -6.88
C ALA A 213 -1.20 -19.18 -8.08
N GLU A 214 -1.74 -18.01 -8.45
CA GLU A 214 -1.21 -17.16 -9.52
C GLU A 214 0.22 -16.68 -9.20
N ALA A 215 0.46 -16.19 -7.98
CA ALA A 215 1.77 -15.70 -7.55
C ALA A 215 2.84 -16.80 -7.53
N LEU A 216 2.46 -18.04 -7.24
CA LEU A 216 3.36 -19.19 -7.19
C LEU A 216 3.50 -19.90 -8.55
N GLY A 217 2.68 -19.56 -9.56
CA GLY A 217 2.55 -20.35 -10.78
C GLY A 217 2.09 -21.79 -10.50
N ALA A 218 1.29 -21.98 -9.45
CA ALA A 218 0.88 -23.29 -8.96
C ALA A 218 -0.29 -23.86 -9.77
N LYS A 219 -0.36 -25.19 -9.83
CA LYS A 219 -1.52 -25.91 -10.37
C LYS A 219 -2.52 -26.21 -9.25
N VAL A 220 -3.76 -25.76 -9.42
CA VAL A 220 -4.89 -26.14 -8.56
C VAL A 220 -5.29 -27.58 -8.91
N VAL A 221 -5.30 -28.47 -7.92
CA VAL A 221 -5.55 -29.91 -8.13
C VAL A 221 -7.02 -30.26 -7.85
N CYS A 222 -7.68 -29.55 -6.94
CA CYS A 222 -9.08 -29.74 -6.57
C CYS A 222 -9.67 -28.44 -5.99
N ALA A 223 -10.98 -28.45 -5.71
CA ALA A 223 -11.71 -27.37 -5.05
C ALA A 223 -11.60 -26.01 -5.77
N GLU A 224 -11.72 -26.01 -7.10
CA GLU A 224 -11.65 -24.79 -7.93
C GLU A 224 -12.74 -23.77 -7.55
N GLU A 225 -13.88 -24.24 -7.04
CA GLU A 225 -14.98 -23.42 -6.53
C GLU A 225 -14.61 -22.61 -5.28
N HIS A 226 -13.50 -22.94 -4.60
CA HIS A 226 -13.05 -22.29 -3.37
C HIS A 226 -11.87 -21.33 -3.58
N LEU A 227 -11.51 -20.99 -4.82
CA LEU A 227 -10.36 -20.13 -5.14
C LEU A 227 -10.44 -18.72 -4.54
N ASP A 228 -11.64 -18.19 -4.32
CA ASP A 228 -11.84 -16.88 -3.69
C ASP A 228 -11.80 -16.93 -2.15
N SER A 229 -11.57 -18.11 -1.56
CA SER A 229 -11.44 -18.27 -0.11
C SER A 229 -10.19 -17.55 0.41
N LEU A 230 -10.30 -16.95 1.59
CA LEU A 230 -9.21 -16.20 2.21
C LEU A 230 -8.27 -17.12 3.01
N VAL A 231 -6.98 -16.94 2.76
CA VAL A 231 -5.87 -17.46 3.55
C VAL A 231 -5.40 -16.37 4.50
N GLU A 232 -5.73 -16.51 5.77
CA GLU A 232 -5.35 -15.60 6.85
C GLU A 232 -4.05 -16.03 7.55
N ASN A 233 -3.72 -17.33 7.51
CA ASN A 233 -2.59 -17.90 8.23
C ASN A 233 -1.75 -18.81 7.33
N PHE A 234 -0.45 -18.86 7.56
CA PHE A 234 0.45 -19.81 6.92
C PHE A 234 1.00 -20.78 7.96
N SER A 235 1.10 -22.06 7.62
CA SER A 235 1.61 -23.10 8.51
C SER A 235 2.56 -24.02 7.76
N ILE A 236 3.68 -24.38 8.39
CA ILE A 236 4.67 -25.28 7.79
C ILE A 236 4.42 -26.70 8.32
N GLY A 237 3.99 -27.59 7.44
CA GLY A 237 3.76 -29.01 7.70
C GLY A 237 5.05 -29.83 7.61
N ALA A 238 6.09 -29.46 8.36
CA ALA A 238 7.38 -30.16 8.40
C ALA A 238 7.49 -31.23 9.52
N MET A 239 6.53 -31.25 10.43
CA MET A 239 6.48 -32.17 11.58
C MET A 239 5.67 -33.43 11.31
N ASP A 240 5.68 -34.38 12.25
CA ASP A 240 4.81 -35.58 12.24
C ASP A 240 3.33 -35.21 12.21
N VAL A 241 2.51 -36.04 11.55
CA VAL A 241 1.08 -35.78 11.32
C VAL A 241 0.29 -35.57 12.61
N ASN A 242 0.61 -36.32 13.68
CA ASN A 242 -0.13 -36.24 14.94
C ASN A 242 0.07 -34.89 15.63
N ASN A 243 1.27 -34.33 15.48
CA ASN A 243 1.57 -33.00 15.98
C ASN A 243 1.00 -31.92 15.06
N ALA A 244 1.11 -32.11 13.74
CA ALA A 244 0.57 -31.19 12.75
C ALA A 244 -0.95 -30.96 12.91
N LEU A 245 -1.73 -32.02 13.13
CA LEU A 245 -3.18 -31.94 13.31
C LEU A 245 -3.60 -31.04 14.50
N LYS A 246 -2.83 -31.03 15.59
CA LYS A 246 -3.11 -30.16 16.74
C LYS A 246 -3.00 -28.69 16.38
N PHE A 247 -1.98 -28.33 15.60
CA PHE A 247 -1.79 -26.96 15.11
C PHE A 247 -2.84 -26.61 14.04
N PHE A 248 -3.11 -27.53 13.13
CA PHE A 248 -4.06 -27.29 12.05
C PHE A 248 -5.49 -27.06 12.55
N ARG A 249 -5.93 -27.77 13.58
CA ARG A 249 -7.26 -27.57 14.17
C ARG A 249 -7.42 -26.24 14.89
N ARG A 250 -6.33 -25.68 15.43
CA ARG A 250 -6.34 -24.41 16.17
C ARG A 250 -6.21 -23.19 15.27
N THR A 251 -5.67 -23.37 14.06
CA THR A 251 -5.44 -22.29 13.10
C THR A 251 -6.50 -22.36 11.98
N PRO A 252 -7.52 -21.50 12.02
CA PRO A 252 -8.51 -21.41 10.94
C PRO A 252 -7.92 -20.75 9.68
N ASN A 253 -8.62 -20.87 8.55
CA ASN A 253 -8.35 -20.12 7.30
C ASN A 253 -6.85 -20.07 6.94
N LYS A 254 -6.25 -21.25 6.72
CA LYS A 254 -4.79 -21.39 6.58
C LYS A 254 -4.37 -22.04 5.28
N ALA A 255 -3.19 -21.69 4.81
CA ALA A 255 -2.42 -22.46 3.83
C ALA A 255 -1.36 -23.29 4.55
N VAL A 256 -1.29 -24.58 4.20
CA VAL A 256 -0.26 -25.49 4.72
C VAL A 256 0.81 -25.69 3.66
N ILE A 257 2.05 -25.38 4.00
CA ILE A 257 3.23 -25.59 3.15
C ILE A 257 3.88 -26.91 3.60
N THR A 258 3.85 -27.92 2.76
CA THR A 258 4.42 -29.24 3.07
C THR A 258 5.15 -29.85 1.87
N GLY A 259 5.94 -30.90 2.11
CA GLY A 259 6.65 -31.62 1.06
C GLY A 259 5.70 -32.45 0.20
N ALA A 260 6.02 -32.59 -1.09
CA ALA A 260 5.20 -33.37 -2.03
C ALA A 260 5.01 -34.84 -1.62
N HIS A 261 5.95 -35.41 -0.85
CA HIS A 261 5.88 -36.78 -0.33
C HIS A 261 4.96 -36.94 0.89
N ARG A 262 4.41 -35.85 1.44
CA ARG A 262 3.59 -35.84 2.66
C ARG A 262 2.10 -36.02 2.37
N ALA A 263 1.74 -37.17 1.77
CA ALA A 263 0.34 -37.53 1.54
C ALA A 263 -0.48 -37.68 2.84
N ASP A 264 0.19 -37.83 3.98
CA ASP A 264 -0.40 -37.83 5.32
C ASP A 264 -0.84 -36.44 5.80
N ILE A 265 -0.32 -35.37 5.19
CA ILE A 265 -0.65 -33.96 5.52
C ILE A 265 -1.55 -33.30 4.48
N GLN A 266 -1.43 -33.70 3.21
CA GLN A 266 -2.14 -33.10 2.06
C GLN A 266 -3.65 -33.32 2.09
#